data_AF-A0A925RD23-F1
#
_entry.id   AF-A0A925RD23-F1
#
_cell.length_a   1.000
_cell.length_b   1.000
_cell.length_c   1.000
_cell.angle_alpha   90.00
_cell.angle_beta   90.00
_cell.angle_gamma   90.00
#
_symmetry.space_group_name_H-M   'P 1'
#
loop_
_entity.id
_entity.type
_entity.pdbx_description
1 polymer ?
#
loop_
_entity_poly.entity_id
_entity_poly.type
_entity_poly.pdbx_seq_one_letter_code
_entity_poly.pdbx_strand_id
1 'polypeptide(L)'
;MNLRPIRTQRILRRCGFCIAIFALAGIAHVLSIANPSGEWQAFFPKCMFFLATGLHCPGCGCQRAIHHLFNGRILLALQCNAMVIIALPWLTWEAARASLLFLEFPLPQILAVRWRLSGKQAMSIAIAVMAFWVLRNIPCRPFEWLAPPVTKAAFAFLPWRKFPSCAVSVNGKLEAYPTTAIATPAAAVKTRG
;
A
#
# COMPACT_ATOMS: atom_id res chain seq x y z
N MET A 1 32.67 -20.46 24.02
CA MET A 1 31.31 -20.78 23.54
C MET A 1 30.30 -20.24 24.55
N ASN A 2 29.42 -19.33 24.15
CA ASN A 2 28.45 -18.67 25.03
C ASN A 2 27.17 -19.52 25.10
N LEU A 3 27.07 -20.43 26.06
CA LEU A 3 25.89 -21.25 26.31
C LEU A 3 24.83 -20.42 27.06
N ARG A 4 24.09 -19.55 26.36
CA ARG A 4 22.91 -18.93 26.98
C ARG A 4 21.88 -20.02 27.27
N PRO A 5 21.34 -20.12 28.50
CA PRO A 5 20.40 -21.18 28.85
C PRO A 5 19.13 -21.08 27.99
N ILE A 6 18.55 -22.22 27.63
CA ILE A 6 17.36 -22.35 26.75
C ILE A 6 16.20 -21.46 27.22
N ARG A 7 16.03 -21.29 28.54
CA ARG A 7 15.01 -20.43 29.14
C ARG A 7 15.22 -18.94 28.81
N THR A 8 16.47 -18.46 28.82
CA THR A 8 16.82 -17.09 28.44
C THR A 8 16.55 -16.83 26.96
N GLN A 9 16.82 -17.81 26.08
CA GLN A 9 16.54 -17.70 24.65
C GLN A 9 15.04 -17.55 24.37
N ARG A 10 14.18 -18.35 25.02
CA ARG A 10 12.72 -18.22 24.88
C ARG A 10 12.19 -16.87 25.34
N ILE A 11 12.70 -16.35 26.46
CA ILE A 11 12.31 -15.02 26.98
C ILE A 11 12.71 -13.93 26.00
N LEU A 12 13.95 -13.95 25.50
CA LEU A 12 14.45 -12.97 24.52
C LEU A 12 13.63 -12.98 23.22
N ARG A 13 13.29 -14.17 22.68
CA ARG A 13 12.44 -14.30 21.50
C ARG A 13 11.05 -13.69 21.72
N ARG A 14 10.44 -13.95 22.88
CA ARG A 14 9.12 -13.41 23.25
C ARG A 14 9.16 -11.90 23.42
N CYS A 15 10.13 -11.37 24.17
CA CYS A 15 10.30 -9.93 24.33
C CYS A 15 10.54 -9.24 22.99
N GLY A 16 11.43 -9.78 22.15
CA GLY A 16 11.67 -9.25 20.80
C GLY A 16 10.43 -9.28 19.91
N PHE A 17 9.65 -10.36 19.95
CA PHE A 17 8.39 -10.46 19.23
C PHE A 17 7.36 -9.43 19.72
N CYS A 18 7.18 -9.28 21.03
CA CYS A 18 6.27 -8.28 21.59
C CYS A 18 6.67 -6.86 21.15
N ILE A 19 7.95 -6.51 21.21
CA ILE A 19 8.47 -5.22 20.73
C ILE A 19 8.14 -5.02 19.24
N ALA A 20 8.36 -6.04 18.41
CA ALA A 20 8.04 -5.98 16.98
C ALA A 20 6.54 -5.78 16.74
N ILE A 21 5.66 -6.48 17.47
CA ILE A 21 4.21 -6.30 17.38
C ILE A 21 3.78 -4.90 17.80
N PHE A 22 4.31 -4.36 18.90
CA PHE A 22 4.02 -3.00 19.33
C PHE A 22 4.46 -1.96 18.28
N ALA A 23 5.65 -2.14 17.69
CA ALA A 23 6.12 -1.27 16.62
C ALA A 23 5.21 -1.34 15.38
N LEU A 24 4.83 -2.56 14.95
CA LEU A 24 3.92 -2.76 13.83
C LEU A 24 2.53 -2.18 14.09
N ALA A 25 2.00 -2.33 15.31
CA ALA A 25 0.73 -1.75 15.72
C ALA A 25 0.78 -0.21 15.71
N GLY A 26 1.88 0.39 16.17
CA GLY A 26 2.12 1.83 16.07
C GLY A 26 2.13 2.31 14.62
N ILE A 27 2.85 1.61 13.73
CA ILE A 27 2.86 1.91 12.29
C ILE A 27 1.46 1.77 11.70
N ALA A 28 0.74 0.70 12.01
CA ALA A 28 -0.62 0.47 11.52
C ALA A 28 -1.60 1.56 11.99
N HIS A 29 -1.47 2.00 13.24
CA HIS A 29 -2.27 3.09 13.79
C HIS A 29 -1.97 4.43 13.10
N VAL A 30 -0.69 4.76 12.90
CA VAL A 30 -0.32 5.93 12.11
C VAL A 30 -0.88 5.83 10.70
N LEU A 31 -0.77 4.65 10.05
CA LEU A 31 -1.32 4.43 8.73
C LEU A 31 -2.86 4.46 8.68
N SER A 32 -3.58 4.23 9.78
CA SER A 32 -5.03 4.31 9.79
C SER A 32 -5.54 5.74 9.93
N ILE A 33 -4.80 6.61 10.64
CA ILE A 33 -5.18 8.01 10.89
C ILE A 33 -4.56 9.00 9.90
N ALA A 34 -3.30 8.80 9.51
CA ALA A 34 -2.56 9.73 8.66
C ALA A 34 -2.90 9.45 7.19
N ASN A 35 -3.89 10.18 6.65
CA ASN A 35 -4.38 9.99 5.30
C ASN A 35 -3.29 10.26 4.24
N PRO A 36 -2.78 9.23 3.54
CA PRO A 36 -1.72 9.37 2.54
C PRO A 36 -2.15 10.09 1.25
N SER A 37 -3.45 10.33 1.08
CA SER A 37 -4.03 11.08 -0.05
C SER A 37 -4.45 12.50 0.32
N GLY A 38 -4.27 12.90 1.59
CA GLY A 38 -4.68 14.20 2.13
C GLY A 38 -3.49 15.00 2.66
N GLU A 39 -3.69 15.65 3.81
CA GLU A 39 -2.73 16.55 4.46
C GLU A 39 -1.36 15.90 4.73
N TRP A 40 -1.34 14.58 4.94
CA TRP A 40 -0.14 13.83 5.26
C TRP A 40 0.64 13.34 4.02
N GLN A 41 0.20 13.69 2.80
CA GLN A 41 0.84 13.22 1.56
C GLN A 41 2.34 13.58 1.49
N ALA A 42 2.75 14.72 2.03
CA ALA A 42 4.16 15.16 2.01
C ALA A 42 5.08 14.28 2.87
N PHE A 43 4.54 13.64 3.91
CA PHE A 43 5.30 12.81 4.85
C PHE A 43 5.47 11.36 4.38
N PHE A 44 4.84 10.97 3.28
CA PHE A 44 4.93 9.62 2.76
C PHE A 44 5.82 9.53 1.53
N PRO A 45 6.66 8.48 1.44
CA PRO A 45 7.57 8.32 0.34
C PRO A 45 6.80 8.17 -0.98
N LYS A 46 7.14 9.02 -1.95
CA LYS A 46 6.64 8.89 -3.31
C LYS A 46 7.30 7.69 -3.98
N CYS A 47 6.61 7.08 -4.94
CA CYS A 47 7.19 6.00 -5.73
C CYS A 47 8.25 6.55 -6.69
N MET A 48 9.52 6.24 -6.45
CA MET A 48 10.63 6.69 -7.30
C MET A 48 10.51 6.19 -8.74
N PHE A 49 10.01 4.97 -8.94
CA PHE A 49 9.75 4.42 -10.27
C PHE A 49 8.74 5.27 -11.06
N PHE A 50 7.66 5.70 -10.41
CA PHE A 50 6.67 6.56 -11.02
C PHE A 50 7.22 7.97 -11.30
N LEU A 51 8.04 8.52 -10.40
CA LEU A 51 8.70 9.81 -10.63
C LEU A 51 9.67 9.76 -11.81
N ALA A 52 10.38 8.66 -12.00
CA ALA A 52 11.34 8.49 -13.07
C ALA A 52 10.70 8.19 -14.44
N THR A 53 9.64 7.36 -14.47
CA THR A 53 9.09 6.80 -15.73
C THR A 53 7.68 7.30 -16.06
N GLY A 54 6.96 7.88 -15.09
CA GLY A 54 5.53 8.15 -15.21
C GLY A 54 4.64 6.90 -15.22
N LEU A 55 5.20 5.70 -15.03
CA LEU A 55 4.48 4.43 -14.98
C LEU A 55 4.25 3.97 -13.53
N HIS A 56 3.11 3.36 -13.27
CA HIS A 56 2.81 2.76 -11.98
C HIS A 56 3.43 1.35 -11.91
N CYS A 57 4.32 1.10 -10.96
CA CYS A 57 4.82 -0.25 -10.68
C CYS A 57 3.74 -1.11 -9.99
N PRO A 58 3.85 -2.44 -9.91
CA PRO A 58 2.83 -3.28 -9.25
C PRO A 58 2.62 -2.92 -7.77
N GLY A 59 3.63 -2.36 -7.10
CA GLY A 59 3.55 -1.90 -5.72
C GLY A 59 3.01 -0.47 -5.52
N CYS A 60 2.70 0.28 -6.58
CA CYS A 60 2.13 1.62 -6.39
C CYS A 60 0.76 1.53 -5.69
N GLY A 61 0.56 2.34 -4.66
CA GLY A 61 -0.71 2.47 -3.95
C GLY A 61 -0.91 1.51 -2.77
N CYS A 62 0.03 0.60 -2.46
CA CYS A 62 -0.10 -0.36 -1.35
C CYS A 62 -0.45 0.32 -0.01
N GLN A 63 0.23 1.43 0.29
CA GLN A 63 0.00 2.15 1.53
C GLN A 63 -1.40 2.77 1.60
N ARG A 64 -1.86 3.38 0.51
CA ARG A 64 -3.24 3.92 0.40
C ARG A 64 -4.28 2.81 0.50
N ALA A 65 -4.00 1.66 -0.11
CA ALA A 65 -4.87 0.49 -0.04
C ALA A 65 -5.04 0.02 1.40
N ILE A 66 -3.94 -0.10 2.16
CA ILE A 66 -3.96 -0.49 3.57
C ILE A 66 -4.70 0.56 4.42
N HIS A 67 -4.46 1.86 4.20
CA HIS A 67 -5.19 2.93 4.90
C HIS A 67 -6.71 2.82 4.69
N HIS A 68 -7.15 2.67 3.43
CA HIS A 68 -8.57 2.51 3.13
C HIS A 68 -9.16 1.22 3.68
N LEU A 69 -8.38 0.12 3.69
CA LEU A 69 -8.81 -1.15 4.28
C LEU A 69 -9.05 -1.02 5.79
N PHE A 70 -8.15 -0.36 6.53
CA PHE A 70 -8.33 -0.11 7.96
C PHE A 70 -9.54 0.78 8.27
N ASN A 71 -9.92 1.64 7.32
CA ASN A 71 -11.11 2.51 7.43
C ASN A 71 -12.39 1.86 6.85
N GLY A 72 -12.39 0.55 6.56
CA GLY A 72 -13.56 -0.17 6.04
C GLY A 72 -13.94 0.15 4.59
N ARG A 73 -13.11 0.91 3.86
CA ARG A 73 -13.37 1.35 2.47
C ARG A 73 -12.78 0.37 1.46
N ILE A 74 -13.32 -0.84 1.39
CA ILE A 74 -12.77 -1.96 0.60
C ILE A 74 -12.65 -1.61 -0.89
N LEU A 75 -13.66 -0.97 -1.48
CA LEU A 75 -13.67 -0.67 -2.91
C LEU A 75 -12.57 0.33 -3.30
N LEU A 76 -12.32 1.33 -2.44
CA LEU A 76 -11.22 2.28 -2.60
C LEU A 76 -9.86 1.62 -2.34
N ALA A 77 -9.79 0.65 -1.43
CA ALA A 77 -8.59 -0.12 -1.17
C ALA A 77 -8.18 -0.95 -2.40
N LEU A 78 -9.15 -1.61 -3.04
CA LEU A 78 -8.94 -2.36 -4.28
C LEU A 78 -8.50 -1.47 -5.44
N GLN A 79 -9.13 -0.29 -5.59
CA GLN A 79 -8.73 0.68 -6.61
C GLN A 79 -7.29 1.19 -6.39
N CYS A 80 -6.87 1.35 -5.14
CA CYS A 80 -5.50 1.75 -4.82
C CYS A 80 -4.49 0.64 -5.16
N ASN A 81 -4.75 -0.60 -4.76
CA ASN A 81 -3.92 -1.75 -5.13
C ASN A 81 -4.67 -3.08 -4.91
N ALA A 82 -5.32 -3.59 -5.95
CA ALA A 82 -6.06 -4.85 -5.88
C ALA A 82 -5.16 -6.05 -5.53
N MET A 83 -3.92 -6.07 -6.04
CA MET A 83 -2.96 -7.14 -5.78
C MET A 83 -2.67 -7.33 -4.29
N VAL A 84 -2.44 -6.23 -3.55
CA VAL A 84 -2.21 -6.31 -2.10
C VAL A 84 -3.42 -6.86 -1.38
N ILE A 85 -4.62 -6.36 -1.70
CA ILE A 85 -5.84 -6.80 -1.03
C ILE A 85 -6.10 -8.30 -1.25
N ILE A 86 -5.85 -8.80 -2.46
CA ILE A 86 -5.96 -10.23 -2.79
C ILE A 86 -4.88 -11.06 -2.08
N ALA A 87 -3.66 -10.53 -1.95
CA ALA A 87 -2.55 -11.23 -1.29
C ALA A 87 -2.66 -11.24 0.24
N LEU A 88 -3.37 -10.28 0.84
CA LEU A 88 -3.43 -10.09 2.29
C LEU A 88 -3.87 -11.34 3.08
N PRO A 89 -4.96 -12.06 2.71
CA PRO A 89 -5.37 -13.26 3.44
C PRO A 89 -4.29 -14.33 3.53
N TRP A 90 -3.53 -14.52 2.45
CA TRP A 90 -2.41 -15.48 2.45
C TRP A 90 -1.23 -14.97 3.28
N LEU A 91 -0.89 -13.68 3.15
CA LEU A 91 0.18 -13.06 3.93
C LEU A 91 -0.11 -13.09 5.44
N THR A 92 -1.34 -12.80 5.86
CA THR A 92 -1.73 -12.82 7.27
C THR A 92 -1.73 -14.24 7.83
N TRP A 93 -2.15 -15.23 7.04
CA TRP A 93 -2.08 -16.64 7.40
C TRP A 93 -0.64 -17.11 7.64
N GLU A 94 0.26 -16.83 6.69
CA GLU A 94 1.67 -17.21 6.80
C GLU A 94 2.35 -16.47 7.96
N ALA A 95 2.04 -15.19 8.17
CA ALA A 95 2.54 -14.42 9.30
C ALA A 95 2.07 -15.00 10.65
N ALA A 96 0.80 -15.37 10.78
CA ALA A 96 0.26 -16.00 11.98
C ALA A 96 0.95 -17.35 12.27
N ARG A 97 1.06 -18.23 11.26
CA ARG A 97 1.74 -19.53 11.41
C ARG A 97 3.21 -19.35 11.79
N ALA A 98 3.94 -18.48 11.09
CA ALA A 98 5.34 -18.19 11.37
C ALA A 98 5.55 -17.63 12.77
N SER A 99 4.63 -16.77 13.24
CA SER A 99 4.66 -16.21 14.59
C SER A 99 4.52 -17.29 15.67
N LEU A 100 3.57 -18.22 15.51
CA LEU A 100 3.38 -19.32 16.45
C LEU A 100 4.60 -20.25 16.50
N LEU A 101 5.18 -20.58 15.35
CA LEU A 101 6.42 -21.37 15.26
C LEU A 101 7.61 -20.61 15.89
N PHE A 102 7.72 -19.31 15.63
CA PHE A 102 8.78 -18.48 16.20
C PHE A 102 8.68 -18.33 17.72
N LEU A 103 7.48 -18.42 18.28
CA LEU A 103 7.24 -18.34 19.72
C LEU A 103 7.18 -19.70 20.42
N GLU A 104 7.35 -20.79 19.67
CA GLU A 104 7.24 -22.17 20.14
C GLU A 104 5.86 -22.48 20.75
N PHE A 105 4.80 -21.86 20.23
CA PHE A 105 3.42 -22.19 20.59
C PHE A 105 2.92 -23.38 19.76
N PRO A 106 2.01 -24.21 20.31
CA PRO A 106 1.39 -25.29 19.54
C PRO A 106 0.59 -24.72 18.36
N LEU A 107 0.75 -25.32 17.18
CA LEU A 107 -0.02 -24.91 16.00
C LEU A 107 -1.41 -25.53 16.07
N PRO A 108 -2.48 -24.74 15.96
CA PRO A 108 -3.82 -25.30 15.79
C PRO A 108 -3.89 -26.00 14.43
N GLN A 109 -4.73 -27.05 14.32
CA GLN A 109 -4.85 -27.88 13.12
C GLN A 109 -5.08 -27.07 11.85
N ILE A 110 -5.90 -26.00 11.94
CA ILE A 110 -6.16 -25.08 10.84
C ILE A 110 -4.88 -24.42 10.31
N LEU A 111 -3.97 -23.96 11.17
CA LEU A 111 -2.70 -23.34 10.78
C LEU A 111 -1.56 -24.34 10.52
N ALA A 112 -1.79 -25.64 10.76
CA ALA A 112 -0.81 -26.68 10.43
C ALA A 112 -0.66 -26.86 8.91
N VAL A 113 -1.66 -26.43 8.14
CA VAL A 113 -1.60 -26.41 6.67
C VAL A 113 -0.49 -25.46 6.22
N ARG A 114 0.52 -26.04 5.58
CA ARG A 114 1.62 -25.30 4.96
C ARG A 114 1.37 -25.14 3.47
N TRP A 115 1.13 -23.90 3.06
CA TRP A 115 1.13 -23.54 1.65
C TRP A 115 2.56 -23.63 1.11
N ARG A 116 2.88 -24.74 0.43
CA ARG A 116 4.13 -24.83 -0.33
C ARG A 116 3.87 -24.28 -1.73
N LEU A 117 4.46 -23.12 -2.02
CA LEU A 117 4.50 -22.61 -3.40
C LEU A 117 5.37 -23.55 -4.24
N SER A 118 4.73 -24.31 -5.13
CA SER A 118 5.42 -25.00 -6.21
C SER A 118 6.03 -24.00 -7.20
N GLY A 119 7.07 -24.41 -7.93
CA GLY A 119 7.67 -23.56 -8.96
C GLY A 119 6.66 -23.08 -10.01
N LYS A 120 5.67 -23.93 -10.35
CA LYS A 120 4.56 -23.57 -11.25
C LYS A 120 3.69 -22.46 -10.67
N GLN A 121 3.30 -22.56 -9.39
CA GLN A 121 2.52 -21.51 -8.71
C GLN A 121 3.29 -20.20 -8.58
N ALA A 122 4.59 -20.26 -8.26
CA ALA A 122 5.43 -19.07 -8.20
C ALA A 122 5.50 -18.38 -9.58
N MET A 123 5.63 -19.15 -10.66
CA MET A 123 5.59 -18.64 -12.02
C MET A 123 4.21 -18.04 -12.35
N SER A 124 3.11 -18.71 -11.99
CA SER A 124 1.76 -18.17 -12.18
C SER A 124 1.57 -16.82 -11.48
N ILE A 125 2.07 -16.69 -10.24
CA ILE A 125 2.02 -15.43 -9.50
C ILE A 125 2.86 -14.36 -10.21
N ALA A 126 4.08 -14.70 -10.64
CA ALA A 126 4.94 -13.76 -11.37
C ALA A 126 4.27 -13.26 -12.66
N ILE A 127 3.67 -14.15 -13.45
CA ILE A 127 2.90 -13.80 -14.65
C ILE A 127 1.73 -12.90 -14.28
N ALA A 128 0.99 -13.19 -13.21
CA ALA A 128 -0.12 -12.37 -12.75
C ALA A 128 0.33 -10.96 -12.31
N VAL A 129 1.48 -10.85 -11.62
CA VAL A 129 2.09 -9.56 -11.25
C VAL A 129 2.46 -8.75 -12.49
N MET A 130 3.07 -9.40 -13.47
CA MET A 130 3.46 -8.75 -14.73
C MET A 130 2.25 -8.33 -15.55
N ALA A 131 1.23 -9.18 -15.65
CA ALA A 131 -0.03 -8.85 -16.29
C ALA A 131 -0.70 -7.65 -15.59
N PHE A 132 -0.80 -7.66 -14.27
CA PHE A 132 -1.33 -6.52 -13.50
C PHE A 132 -0.53 -5.24 -13.76
N TRP A 133 0.80 -5.33 -13.82
CA TRP A 133 1.66 -4.19 -14.10
C TRP A 133 1.42 -3.61 -15.50
N VAL A 134 1.29 -4.45 -16.53
CA VAL A 134 0.97 -4.00 -17.89
C VAL A 134 -0.43 -3.38 -17.92
N LEU A 135 -1.44 -4.12 -17.47
CA LEU A 135 -2.84 -3.70 -17.51
C LEU A 135 -3.05 -2.36 -16.81
N ARG A 136 -2.49 -2.15 -15.61
CA ARG A 136 -2.70 -0.90 -14.86
C ARG A 136 -2.10 0.35 -15.50
N ASN A 137 -1.25 0.19 -16.53
CA ASN A 137 -0.63 1.31 -17.25
C ASN A 137 -1.33 1.60 -18.59
N ILE A 138 -2.36 0.85 -18.97
CA ILE A 138 -3.12 1.07 -20.20
C ILE A 138 -4.13 2.21 -19.98
N PRO A 139 -4.07 3.32 -20.74
CA PRO A 139 -4.96 4.47 -20.59
C PRO A 139 -6.30 4.23 -21.33
N CYS A 140 -6.98 3.14 -21.01
CA CYS A 140 -8.34 2.90 -21.49
C CYS A 140 -9.19 2.20 -20.42
N ARG A 141 -10.50 2.43 -20.46
CA ARG A 141 -11.45 1.68 -19.62
C ARG A 141 -11.49 0.22 -20.09
N PRO A 142 -11.55 -0.76 -19.17
CA PRO A 142 -11.70 -0.64 -17.72
C PRO A 142 -10.39 -0.51 -16.93
N PHE A 143 -9.23 -0.60 -17.58
CA PHE A 143 -7.93 -0.76 -16.93
C PHE A 143 -7.43 0.48 -16.17
N GLU A 144 -7.93 1.66 -16.49
CA GLU A 144 -7.72 2.88 -15.71
C GLU A 144 -8.08 2.73 -14.23
N TRP A 145 -9.05 1.87 -13.91
CA TRP A 145 -9.46 1.61 -12.52
C TRP A 145 -8.37 0.91 -11.69
N LEU A 146 -7.43 0.21 -12.33
CA LEU A 146 -6.29 -0.46 -11.67
C LEU A 146 -5.14 0.53 -11.35
N ALA A 147 -5.17 1.72 -11.94
CA ALA A 147 -4.21 2.78 -11.62
C ALA A 147 -4.63 3.45 -10.31
N PRO A 148 -3.69 3.66 -9.38
CA PRO A 148 -4.03 4.27 -8.10
C PRO A 148 -4.34 5.76 -8.35
N PRO A 149 -5.36 6.34 -7.70
CA PRO A 149 -5.61 7.76 -7.82
C PRO A 149 -4.37 8.54 -7.35
N VAL A 150 -4.01 9.55 -8.13
CA VAL A 150 -2.80 10.35 -7.98
C VAL A 150 -3.18 11.82 -8.10
N THR A 151 -2.60 12.67 -7.26
CA THR A 151 -2.84 14.10 -7.30
C THR A 151 -2.19 14.71 -8.56
N LYS A 152 -2.88 15.63 -9.27
CA LYS A 152 -2.39 16.42 -10.43
C LYS A 152 -1.02 17.04 -10.17
N ALA A 153 -0.72 17.38 -8.91
CA ALA A 153 0.58 17.90 -8.50
C ALA A 153 1.76 16.94 -8.78
N ALA A 154 1.52 15.62 -8.78
CA ALA A 154 2.54 14.63 -9.16
C ALA A 154 2.82 14.59 -10.67
N PHE A 155 1.91 15.13 -11.50
CA PHE A 155 2.01 15.15 -12.96
C PHE A 155 2.47 16.49 -13.54
N ALA A 156 2.50 17.55 -12.74
CA ALA A 156 3.09 18.83 -13.15
C ALA A 156 4.56 18.70 -13.62
N PHE A 157 5.24 17.62 -13.21
CA PHE A 157 6.62 17.29 -13.56
C PHE A 157 6.78 16.30 -14.73
N LEU A 158 5.68 15.81 -15.33
CA LEU A 158 5.68 14.79 -16.40
C LEU A 158 5.02 15.34 -17.68
N PRO A 159 5.71 16.23 -18.43
CA PRO A 159 5.12 16.96 -19.56
C PRO A 159 4.68 16.08 -20.75
N TRP A 160 5.14 14.83 -20.80
CA TRP A 160 4.92 13.89 -21.92
C TRP A 160 3.68 13.00 -21.78
N ARG A 161 3.11 12.87 -20.56
CA ARG A 161 1.98 11.96 -20.31
C ARG A 161 0.67 12.73 -20.51
N LYS A 162 0.10 12.64 -21.72
CA LYS A 162 -1.25 13.18 -22.00
C LYS A 162 -2.27 12.45 -21.13
N PHE A 163 -3.12 13.21 -20.42
CA PHE A 163 -4.25 12.66 -19.67
C PHE A 163 -5.19 11.88 -20.60
N PRO A 164 -5.66 10.68 -20.23
CA PRO A 164 -7.02 10.31 -20.59
C PRO A 164 -7.97 11.23 -19.82
N SER A 165 -8.84 11.94 -20.53
CA SER A 165 -9.67 13.06 -20.08
C SER A 165 -10.78 12.72 -19.08
N CYS A 166 -10.70 11.61 -18.34
CA CYS A 166 -11.85 11.04 -17.66
C CYS A 166 -11.73 11.06 -16.14
N ALA A 167 -12.65 11.80 -15.51
CA ALA A 167 -12.88 11.95 -14.08
C ALA A 167 -12.93 10.61 -13.31
N VAL A 168 -12.40 10.62 -12.08
CA VAL A 168 -12.51 9.50 -11.11
C VAL A 168 -13.51 9.91 -10.03
N SER A 169 -14.43 9.00 -9.67
CA SER A 169 -15.42 9.28 -8.63
C SER A 169 -14.79 9.35 -7.25
N VAL A 170 -14.95 10.50 -6.59
CA VAL A 170 -14.67 10.69 -5.17
C VAL A 170 -16.02 10.88 -4.48
N ASN A 171 -16.31 10.10 -3.44
CA ASN A 171 -17.55 10.18 -2.65
C ASN A 171 -18.87 10.08 -3.47
N GLY A 172 -18.93 9.20 -4.48
CA GLY A 172 -20.15 8.97 -5.25
C GLY A 172 -20.51 10.10 -6.23
N LYS A 173 -19.64 11.10 -6.39
CA LYS A 173 -19.75 12.12 -7.44
C LYS A 173 -18.67 11.91 -8.48
N LEU A 174 -19.03 11.98 -9.76
CA LEU A 174 -18.09 12.04 -10.88
C LEU A 174 -17.53 13.46 -10.94
N GLU A 175 -16.54 13.76 -10.10
CA GLU A 175 -15.87 15.06 -10.13
C GLU A 175 -14.68 14.98 -11.09
N ALA A 176 -14.69 15.83 -12.11
CA ALA A 176 -13.44 16.20 -12.79
C ALA A 176 -12.47 16.65 -11.71
N TYR A 177 -11.28 16.03 -11.66
CA TYR A 177 -10.28 16.22 -10.60
C TYR A 177 -10.35 17.62 -9.97
N PRO A 178 -10.56 17.75 -8.66
CA PRO A 178 -10.79 19.05 -8.04
C PRO A 178 -9.59 19.94 -8.32
N THR A 179 -9.84 20.97 -9.12
CA THR A 179 -8.89 22.07 -9.38
C THR A 179 -8.76 22.99 -8.16
N THR A 180 -9.31 22.62 -7.01
CA THR A 180 -9.49 23.48 -5.85
C THR A 180 -8.90 22.85 -4.60
N ALA A 181 -7.60 23.05 -4.42
CA ALA A 181 -6.96 23.28 -3.12
C ALA A 181 -5.47 23.64 -3.33
N ILE A 182 -5.20 24.58 -4.26
CA ILE A 182 -4.05 25.45 -4.08
C ILE A 182 -4.62 26.66 -3.36
N ALA A 183 -4.63 26.62 -2.03
CA ALA A 183 -4.48 27.86 -1.29
C ALA A 183 -3.05 28.32 -1.61
N THR A 184 -2.93 29.10 -2.67
CA THR A 184 -1.75 29.94 -2.89
C THR A 184 -1.64 30.78 -1.63
N PRO A 185 -0.49 30.82 -0.93
CA PRO A 185 -0.29 31.92 0.00
C PRO A 185 -0.34 33.17 -0.88
N ALA A 186 -1.40 33.97 -0.69
CA ALA A 186 -1.55 35.24 -1.36
C ALA A 186 -0.26 36.03 -1.10
N ALA A 187 0.53 36.23 -2.15
CA ALA A 187 1.61 37.20 -2.13
C ALA A 187 0.96 38.56 -1.84
N ALA A 188 1.09 39.02 -0.60
CA ALA A 188 0.70 40.35 -0.18
C ALA A 188 1.64 41.38 -0.84
N VAL A 189 1.37 41.71 -2.11
CA VAL A 189 1.90 42.90 -2.75
C VAL A 189 0.91 44.02 -2.49
N LYS A 190 1.20 44.74 -1.41
CA LYS A 190 0.52 45.96 -0.96
C LYS A 190 0.75 47.05 -2.02
N THR A 191 -0.23 47.33 -2.87
CA THR A 191 -0.24 48.55 -3.68
C THR A 191 -0.48 49.74 -2.76
N ARG A 192 0.55 50.56 -2.53
CA ARG A 192 0.40 51.92 -2.00
C ARG A 192 -0.13 52.80 -3.14
N GLY A 193 -1.33 53.35 -2.95
CA GLY A 193 -1.74 54.64 -3.47
C GLY A 193 -1.84 55.59 -2.29
#